data_AF-A0A415FDB2-F1
#
_entry.id   AF-A0A415FDB2-F1
#
_cell.length_a   1.000
_cell.length_b   1.000
_cell.length_c   1.000
_cell.angle_alpha   90.00
_cell.angle_beta   90.00
_cell.angle_gamma   90.00
#
_symmetry.space_group_name_H-M   'P 1'
#
loop_
_entity.id
_entity.type
_entity.pdbx_description
1 polymer ?
#
loop_
_entity_poly.entity_id
_entity_poly.type
_entity_poly.pdbx_seq_one_letter_code
_entity_poly.pdbx_strand_id
1 'polypeptide(L)'
;MKKLLLPLTILLFFGLVVSSCSSDDVLQRENNEQPNIVKRNNEKAREAGIRLLESFGMTKTRSLSTSDYPDYYGGSYINGNGKLVVFLKGEIESTKATLIRLIGENDVIYTQGNYSYTELNNVLTKITSF
;
A
#
# COMPACT_ATOMS: atom_id res chain seq x y z
N MET A 1 -48.81 4.18 32.69
CA MET A 1 -47.60 3.33 32.57
C MET A 1 -46.79 3.77 31.35
N LYS A 2 -45.90 4.76 31.48
CA LYS A 2 -45.13 5.35 30.35
C LYS A 2 -43.69 5.74 30.74
N LYS A 3 -43.09 5.03 31.70
CA LYS A 3 -41.73 5.36 32.21
C LYS A 3 -40.69 4.26 31.94
N LEU A 4 -41.04 3.25 31.14
CA LEU A 4 -40.16 2.11 30.84
C LEU A 4 -39.73 2.03 29.36
N LEU A 5 -39.84 3.13 28.59
CA LEU A 5 -39.41 3.18 27.19
C LEU A 5 -38.14 4.02 26.98
N LEU A 6 -37.67 4.73 28.00
CA LEU A 6 -36.50 5.62 27.93
C LEU A 6 -35.13 4.92 28.08
N PRO A 7 -34.95 3.82 28.85
CA PRO A 7 -33.65 3.16 28.91
C PRO A 7 -33.39 2.22 27.72
N LEU A 8 -34.45 1.82 26.98
CA LEU A 8 -34.34 0.91 25.84
C LEU A 8 -33.80 1.60 24.57
N THR A 9 -34.02 2.91 24.44
CA THR A 9 -33.52 3.68 23.28
C THR A 9 -32.04 4.06 23.42
N ILE A 10 -31.50 4.19 24.63
CA ILE A 10 -30.09 4.50 24.87
C ILE A 10 -29.17 3.30 24.58
N LEU A 11 -29.65 2.08 24.78
CA LEU A 11 -28.88 0.86 24.50
C LEU A 11 -28.71 0.58 22.99
N LEU A 12 -29.57 1.17 22.14
CA LEU A 12 -29.53 0.96 20.69
C LEU A 12 -28.47 1.83 19.98
N PHE A 13 -28.00 2.91 20.62
CA PHE A 13 -27.02 3.83 20.01
C PHE A 13 -25.55 3.43 20.22
N PHE A 14 -25.24 2.49 21.12
CA PHE A 14 -23.88 1.98 21.33
C PHE A 14 -23.53 0.75 20.46
N GLY A 15 -24.51 0.19 19.73
CA GLY A 15 -24.33 -1.00 18.89
C GLY A 15 -23.77 -0.74 17.49
N LEU A 16 -23.65 0.52 17.07
CA LEU A 16 -23.02 0.90 15.79
C LEU A 16 -21.58 1.36 16.03
N VAL A 17 -20.78 0.49 16.64
CA VAL A 17 -19.34 0.53 16.36
C VAL A 17 -19.18 0.09 14.92
N VAL A 18 -19.18 1.08 14.03
CA VAL A 18 -18.66 0.91 12.68
C VAL A 18 -17.27 0.33 12.83
N SER A 19 -17.10 -0.96 12.53
CA SER A 19 -15.78 -1.50 12.26
C SER A 19 -15.32 -0.76 11.01
N SER A 20 -14.59 0.35 11.22
CA SER A 20 -13.80 0.94 10.17
C SER A 20 -12.74 -0.11 9.85
N CYS A 21 -13.05 -0.96 8.87
CA CYS A 21 -12.05 -1.78 8.23
C CYS A 21 -11.11 -0.80 7.52
N SER A 22 -10.06 -0.38 8.21
CA SER A 22 -8.81 -0.15 7.51
C SER A 22 -8.49 -1.50 6.88
N SER A 23 -8.63 -1.60 5.57
CA SER A 23 -8.33 -2.82 4.83
C SER A 23 -6.84 -3.14 4.94
N ASP A 24 -6.44 -3.74 6.06
CA ASP A 24 -5.35 -4.70 6.04
C ASP A 24 -5.95 -5.94 5.38
N ASP A 25 -5.60 -6.12 4.10
CA ASP A 25 -5.94 -7.29 3.28
C ASP A 25 -5.78 -8.58 4.10
N VAL A 26 -6.91 -9.16 4.53
CA VAL A 26 -6.95 -10.55 4.98
C VAL A 26 -6.94 -11.39 3.71
N LEU A 27 -5.76 -11.48 3.09
CA LEU A 27 -5.46 -12.58 2.19
C LEU A 27 -5.60 -13.86 3.01
N GLN A 28 -6.43 -14.78 2.52
CA GLN A 28 -6.70 -16.08 3.13
C GLN A 28 -5.41 -16.69 3.69
N ARG A 29 -5.32 -16.73 5.02
CA ARG A 29 -4.24 -17.41 5.72
C ARG A 29 -4.36 -18.90 5.45
N GLU A 30 -3.56 -19.41 4.51
CA GLU A 30 -3.01 -20.75 4.71
C GLU A 30 -2.22 -20.70 6.03
N ASN A 31 -2.42 -21.70 6.90
CA ASN A 31 -1.84 -21.83 8.24
C ASN A 31 -0.32 -22.08 8.23
N ASN A 32 0.43 -21.33 7.42
CA ASN A 32 1.88 -21.26 7.49
C ASN A 32 2.21 -20.08 8.40
N GLU A 33 2.46 -20.33 9.68
CA GLU A 33 3.02 -19.31 10.57
C GLU A 33 4.33 -18.80 9.97
N GLN A 34 4.29 -17.61 9.36
CA GLN A 34 5.51 -16.96 8.90
C GLN A 34 6.44 -16.76 10.10
N PRO A 35 7.76 -17.02 9.94
CA PRO A 35 8.73 -16.76 10.99
C PRO A 35 8.59 -15.32 11.53
N ASN A 36 8.77 -15.14 12.84
CA ASN A 36 8.65 -13.82 13.51
C ASN A 36 9.52 -12.74 12.84
N ILE A 37 10.69 -13.13 12.34
CA ILE A 37 11.60 -12.25 11.58
C ILE A 37 10.94 -11.76 10.28
N VAL A 38 10.30 -12.64 9.51
CA VAL A 38 9.60 -12.27 8.26
C VAL A 38 8.42 -11.35 8.55
N LYS A 39 7.65 -11.62 9.62
CA LYS A 39 6.56 -10.73 10.05
C LYS A 39 7.05 -9.32 10.39
N ARG A 40 8.16 -9.20 11.14
CA ARG A 40 8.78 -7.90 11.45
C ARG A 40 9.28 -7.19 10.19
N ASN A 41 9.91 -7.92 9.28
CA ASN A 41 10.42 -7.36 8.03
C ASN A 41 9.27 -6.86 7.14
N ASN A 42 8.17 -7.62 7.04
CA ASN A 42 6.96 -7.19 6.31
C ASN A 42 6.44 -5.85 6.82
N GLU A 43 6.42 -5.64 8.13
CA GLU A 43 5.97 -4.36 8.71
C GLU A 43 6.88 -3.20 8.31
N LYS A 44 8.20 -3.38 8.38
CA LYS A 44 9.17 -2.37 7.93
C LYS A 44 9.05 -2.08 6.43
N ALA A 45 8.88 -3.11 5.61
CA ALA A 45 8.71 -2.98 4.17
C ALA A 45 7.40 -2.27 3.83
N ARG A 46 6.33 -2.52 4.60
CA ARG A 46 5.05 -1.80 4.49
C ARG A 46 5.20 -0.32 4.81
N GLU A 47 5.87 0.01 5.90
CA GLU A 47 6.16 1.42 6.25
C GLU A 47 7.00 2.12 5.19
N ALA A 48 8.01 1.44 4.63
CA ALA A 48 8.80 1.97 3.53
C ALA A 48 7.95 2.19 2.26
N GLY A 49 7.02 1.27 1.97
CA GLY A 49 6.07 1.41 0.87
C GLY A 49 5.14 2.60 1.05
N ILE A 50 4.66 2.85 2.27
CA ILE A 50 3.85 4.04 2.59
C ILE A 50 4.66 5.32 2.33
N ARG A 51 5.89 5.41 2.84
CA ARG A 51 6.75 6.59 2.60
C ARG A 51 7.07 6.79 1.13
N LEU A 52 7.23 5.70 0.36
CA LEU A 52 7.42 5.76 -1.09
C LEU A 52 6.21 6.42 -1.76
N LEU A 53 5.00 5.96 -1.46
CA LEU A 53 3.80 6.53 -2.05
C LEU A 53 3.60 7.99 -1.61
N GLU A 54 3.82 8.29 -0.33
CA GLU A 54 3.80 9.66 0.21
C GLU A 54 4.81 10.58 -0.49
N SER A 55 5.99 10.07 -0.85
CA SER A 55 7.01 10.84 -1.58
C SER A 55 6.58 11.24 -2.99
N PHE A 56 5.62 10.53 -3.56
CA PHE A 56 5.01 10.87 -4.85
C PHE A 56 3.81 11.82 -4.69
N GLY A 57 3.55 12.32 -3.48
CA GLY A 57 2.42 13.18 -3.16
C GLY A 57 1.14 12.41 -2.84
N MET A 58 1.21 11.09 -2.63
CA MET A 58 0.04 10.27 -2.31
C MET A 58 -0.20 10.25 -0.81
N THR A 59 -1.30 10.86 -0.37
CA THR A 59 -1.72 10.82 1.04
C THR A 59 -2.90 9.87 1.20
N LYS A 60 -3.09 9.36 2.43
CA LYS A 60 -4.17 8.40 2.78
C LYS A 60 -5.59 8.87 2.44
N THR A 61 -5.79 10.17 2.18
CA THR A 61 -7.11 10.78 1.93
C THR A 61 -7.40 11.02 0.44
N ARG A 62 -6.46 10.75 -0.46
CA ARG A 62 -6.62 11.01 -1.89
C ARG A 62 -6.62 9.70 -2.68
N SER A 63 -7.74 9.38 -3.34
CA SER A 63 -7.76 8.32 -4.35
C SER A 63 -6.91 8.70 -5.56
N LEU A 64 -6.19 7.73 -6.12
CA LEU A 64 -5.22 7.95 -7.18
C LEU A 64 -5.84 7.83 -8.57
N SER A 65 -5.43 8.71 -9.46
CA SER A 65 -5.44 8.43 -10.89
C SER A 65 -4.10 7.81 -11.29
N THR A 66 -4.08 6.99 -12.32
CA THR A 66 -2.85 6.34 -12.81
C THR A 66 -1.81 7.33 -13.33
N SER A 67 -2.23 8.54 -13.71
CA SER A 67 -1.35 9.64 -14.14
C SER A 67 -0.57 10.31 -13.00
N ASP A 68 -0.89 10.03 -11.74
CA ASP A 68 -0.25 10.70 -10.60
C ASP A 68 1.10 10.05 -10.20
N TYR A 69 1.47 8.91 -10.82
CA TYR A 69 2.72 8.23 -10.54
C TYR A 69 3.88 8.80 -11.36
N PRO A 70 5.10 8.90 -10.78
CA PRO A 70 6.27 9.30 -11.56
C PRO A 70 6.56 8.36 -12.72
N ASP A 71 6.98 8.91 -13.87
CA ASP A 71 7.24 8.13 -15.10
C ASP A 71 8.37 7.09 -14.98
N TYR A 72 9.18 7.17 -13.93
CA TYR A 72 10.21 6.18 -13.63
C TYR A 72 9.70 5.04 -12.75
N TYR A 73 8.55 5.17 -12.08
CA TYR A 73 8.06 4.16 -11.13
C TYR A 73 7.33 3.04 -11.85
N GLY A 74 7.80 1.81 -11.73
CA GLY A 74 7.25 0.61 -12.37
C GLY A 74 6.33 -0.23 -11.48
N GLY A 75 6.05 0.21 -10.24
CA GLY A 75 5.34 -0.58 -9.24
C GLY A 75 6.27 -1.12 -8.15
N SER A 76 5.67 -1.66 -7.09
CA SER A 76 6.41 -2.27 -5.98
C SER A 76 5.63 -3.40 -5.32
N TYR A 77 6.35 -4.31 -4.66
CA TYR A 77 5.77 -5.42 -3.90
C TYR A 77 6.69 -5.82 -2.74
N ILE A 78 6.16 -6.52 -1.73
CA ILE A 78 6.96 -7.11 -0.65
C ILE A 78 7.26 -8.56 -1.02
N ASN A 79 8.54 -8.94 -1.09
CA ASN A 79 8.94 -10.30 -1.43
C ASN A 79 8.84 -11.27 -0.23
N GLY A 80 9.07 -12.57 -0.47
CA GLY A 80 8.97 -13.61 0.57
C GLY A 80 9.93 -13.45 1.77
N ASN A 81 10.95 -12.59 1.66
CA ASN A 81 11.89 -12.27 2.74
C ASN A 81 11.46 -11.03 3.55
N GLY A 82 10.31 -10.45 3.21
CA GLY A 82 9.81 -9.22 3.81
C GLY A 82 10.59 -7.97 3.40
N LYS A 83 11.18 -7.95 2.21
CA LYS A 83 11.83 -6.76 1.65
C LYS A 83 10.92 -6.11 0.62
N LEU A 84 10.84 -4.78 0.64
CA LEU A 84 10.18 -4.01 -0.41
C LEU A 84 11.04 -4.07 -1.68
N VAL A 85 10.43 -4.44 -2.80
CA VAL A 85 11.05 -4.42 -4.14
C VAL A 85 10.36 -3.34 -4.96
N VAL A 86 11.13 -2.45 -5.56
CA VAL A 86 10.65 -1.31 -6.36
C VAL A 86 11.24 -1.41 -7.76
N PHE A 87 10.37 -1.43 -8.77
CA PHE A 87 10.79 -1.39 -10.17
C PHE A 87 10.99 0.07 -10.63
N LEU A 88 12.11 0.32 -11.28
CA LEU A 88 12.47 1.63 -11.82
C LEU A 88 12.77 1.53 -13.32
N LYS A 89 12.15 2.41 -14.10
CA LYS A 89 12.44 2.61 -15.53
C LYS A 89 13.47 3.72 -15.71
N GLY A 90 14.41 3.53 -16.64
CA GLY A 90 15.40 4.53 -17.01
C GLY A 90 16.65 4.48 -16.13
N GLU A 91 17.26 5.65 -15.87
CA GLU A 91 18.50 5.77 -15.09
C GLU A 91 18.28 5.44 -13.61
N ILE A 92 18.70 4.25 -13.21
CA ILE A 92 18.39 3.70 -11.88
C ILE A 92 19.20 4.38 -10.78
N GLU A 93 20.50 4.62 -10.97
CA GLU A 93 21.36 5.03 -9.86
C GLU A 93 21.02 6.43 -9.33
N SER A 94 20.71 7.39 -10.21
CA SER A 94 20.28 8.73 -9.80
C SER A 94 18.90 8.72 -9.14
N THR A 95 17.97 7.95 -9.69
CA THR A 95 16.61 7.77 -9.17
C THR A 95 16.65 7.09 -7.79
N LYS A 96 17.43 6.02 -7.67
CA LYS A 96 17.66 5.27 -6.44
C LYS A 96 18.24 6.16 -5.35
N ALA A 97 19.28 6.95 -5.64
CA ALA A 97 19.84 7.88 -4.67
C ALA A 97 18.80 8.89 -4.13
N THR A 98 17.90 9.34 -5.00
CA THR A 98 16.80 10.24 -4.62
C THR A 98 15.78 9.53 -3.73
N LEU A 99 15.32 8.34 -4.13
CA LEU A 99 14.34 7.57 -3.37
C LEU A 99 14.88 7.15 -2.01
N ILE A 100 16.15 6.76 -1.93
CA ILE A 100 16.83 6.43 -0.69
C ILE A 100 16.74 7.59 0.32
N ARG A 101 16.99 8.83 -0.12
CA ARG A 101 16.89 10.02 0.74
C ARG A 101 15.46 10.29 1.22
N LEU A 102 14.46 9.92 0.44
CA LEU A 102 13.05 10.19 0.74
C LEU A 102 12.43 9.13 1.65
N ILE A 103 12.75 7.84 1.44
CA ILE A 103 12.04 6.73 2.11
C ILE A 103 12.88 6.04 3.20
N GLY A 104 14.18 6.37 3.28
CA GLY A 104 15.11 5.81 4.26
C GLY A 104 15.97 4.67 3.71
N GLU A 105 17.18 4.57 4.26
CA GLU A 105 18.24 3.69 3.77
C GLU A 105 18.10 2.23 4.25
N ASN A 106 18.25 1.30 3.30
CA ASN A 106 18.86 -0.04 3.42
C ASN A 106 17.98 -1.30 3.45
N ASP A 107 16.65 -1.21 3.42
CA ASP A 107 15.80 -2.42 3.35
C ASP A 107 14.86 -2.46 2.14
N VAL A 108 15.23 -1.74 1.08
CA VAL A 108 14.51 -1.69 -0.20
C VAL A 108 15.42 -2.18 -1.33
N ILE A 109 14.89 -3.06 -2.17
CA ILE A 109 15.54 -3.57 -3.37
C ILE A 109 15.01 -2.75 -4.54
N TYR A 110 15.90 -2.00 -5.20
CA TYR A 110 15.58 -1.31 -6.44
C TYR A 110 16.03 -2.17 -7.62
N THR A 111 15.13 -2.41 -8.57
CA THR A 111 15.40 -3.25 -9.74
C THR A 111 15.00 -2.54 -11.03
N GLN A 112 15.67 -2.88 -12.12
CA GLN A 112 15.36 -2.33 -13.44
C GLN A 112 14.03 -2.89 -13.96
N GLY A 113 13.17 -2.01 -14.43
CA GLY A 113 11.97 -2.31 -15.19
C GLY A 113 12.02 -1.68 -16.59
N ASN A 114 11.31 -2.29 -17.54
CA ASN A 114 11.23 -1.77 -18.91
C ASN A 114 10.13 -0.71 -19.08
N TYR A 115 9.12 -0.74 -18.21
CA TYR A 115 7.91 0.07 -18.31
C TYR A 115 7.58 0.72 -16.97
N SER A 116 6.97 1.90 -17.03
CA SER A 116 6.40 2.56 -15.86
C SER A 116 5.01 2.03 -15.55
N TYR A 117 4.57 2.24 -14.31
CA TYR A 117 3.23 1.86 -13.86
C TYR A 117 2.15 2.58 -14.68
N THR A 118 2.38 3.83 -15.07
CA THR A 118 1.51 4.59 -15.96
C THR A 118 1.41 3.95 -17.34
N GLU A 119 2.53 3.51 -17.93
CA GLU A 119 2.53 2.81 -19.22
C GLU A 119 1.79 1.47 -19.14
N LEU A 120 2.03 0.69 -18.09
CA LEU A 120 1.35 -0.58 -17.87
C LEU A 120 -0.17 -0.38 -17.73
N ASN A 121 -0.60 0.63 -16.97
CA ASN A 121 -2.03 0.94 -16.85
C ASN A 121 -2.64 1.44 -18.15
N ASN A 122 -1.92 2.26 -18.94
CA ASN A 122 -2.41 2.71 -20.24
C ASN A 122 -2.62 1.53 -21.20
N VAL A 123 -1.75 0.52 -21.15
CA VAL A 123 -1.94 -0.72 -21.90
C VAL A 123 -3.14 -1.49 -21.36
N LEU A 124 -3.26 -1.65 -20.04
CA LEU A 124 -4.39 -2.31 -19.40
C LEU A 124 -5.72 -1.67 -19.81
N THR A 125 -5.84 -0.35 -19.74
CA THR A 125 -7.03 0.40 -20.15
C THR A 125 -7.41 0.10 -21.61
N LYS A 126 -6.43 0.05 -22.52
CA LYS A 126 -6.69 -0.26 -23.95
C LYS A 126 -7.19 -1.69 -24.17
N ILE A 127 -6.72 -2.65 -23.38
CA ILE A 127 -7.14 -4.06 -23.54
C ILE A 127 -8.47 -4.35 -22.83
N THR A 128 -8.87 -3.55 -21.84
CA THR A 128 -10.13 -3.74 -21.10
C THR A 128 -11.25 -2.80 -21.54
N SER A 129 -11.04 -1.94 -22.54
CA SER A 129 -12.03 -0.96 -23.00
C SER A 129 -13.06 -1.50 -24.01
N PHE A 130 -13.20 -2.83 -24.11
CA PHE A 130 -14.19 -3.49 -24.97
C PHE A 130 -15.47 -3.80 -24.17
#